data_AF-A0A365ZJK7-F1
#
_entry.id   AF-A0A365ZJK7-F1
#
_cell.length_a   1.000
_cell.length_b   1.000
_cell.length_c   1.000
_cell.angle_alpha   90.00
_cell.angle_beta   90.00
_cell.angle_gamma   90.00
#
_symmetry.space_group_name_H-M   'P 1'
#
loop_
_entity.id
_entity.type
_entity.pdbx_description
1 polymer ?
#
loop_
_entity_poly.entity_id
_entity_poly.type
_entity_poly.pdbx_seq_one_letter_code
_entity_poly.pdbx_strand_id
1 'polypeptide(L)'
;MGTTTQRLTSRLPMIGDKTDRKDVVAVVKLHGVINPQPTPLARGVINLAAVETALTRAFDHDRLKAVALQINSPGGAPTQSGLIAERIRQLADKKNVPVLAFAEDLAASGGYWLACAADEIFAHRTSLVGSIGVISGGFGFTGLLDRFGVERRLYTAGKNKSRLDPFSPEKPEDVEWLGKLHNQLHEMFVDWVRERRGDRLTSEEDLFTGDVWLGAKAQRLGLVDGIGSLRDVLGERYPDAEIVFAEPKKPLLARLGIGAPAAALLDAVESRVAWSRFGL
;
A
#
# COMPACT_ATOMS: atom_id res chain seq x y z
N MET A 1 -12.33 -35.75 -67.89
CA MET A 1 -11.18 -34.97 -67.39
C MET A 1 -11.69 -33.61 -66.95
N GLY A 2 -12.07 -33.47 -65.67
CA GLY A 2 -12.48 -32.21 -65.06
C GLY A 2 -11.50 -31.91 -63.93
N THR A 3 -10.85 -30.76 -64.00
CA THR A 3 -9.61 -30.42 -63.30
C THR A 3 -9.81 -30.17 -61.80
N THR A 4 -8.87 -30.73 -61.05
CA THR A 4 -8.75 -30.82 -59.59
C THR A 4 -8.39 -29.48 -58.93
N THR A 5 -9.15 -28.40 -59.18
CA THR A 5 -8.78 -27.05 -58.69
C THR A 5 -9.94 -26.26 -58.06
N GLN A 6 -10.93 -26.95 -57.46
CA GLN A 6 -12.07 -26.28 -56.80
C GLN A 6 -12.40 -26.81 -55.40
N ARG A 7 -11.46 -27.49 -54.71
CA ARG A 7 -11.69 -28.04 -53.36
C ARG A 7 -10.59 -27.71 -52.35
N LEU A 8 -10.03 -26.50 -52.40
CA LEU A 8 -8.95 -26.10 -51.47
C LEU A 8 -9.15 -24.75 -50.77
N THR A 9 -10.35 -24.17 -50.80
CA THR A 9 -10.63 -22.92 -50.07
C THR A 9 -11.67 -23.03 -48.94
N SER A 10 -12.17 -24.23 -48.62
CA SER A 10 -13.22 -24.40 -47.59
C SER A 10 -12.75 -24.90 -46.22
N ARG A 11 -11.45 -24.77 -45.90
CA ARG A 11 -10.90 -25.17 -44.58
C ARG A 11 -9.91 -24.18 -43.98
N LEU A 12 -10.12 -22.89 -44.19
CA LEU A 12 -9.57 -21.89 -43.28
C LEU A 12 -10.68 -21.56 -42.28
N PRO A 13 -10.49 -21.78 -40.96
CA PRO A 13 -11.44 -21.25 -40.00
C PRO A 13 -11.47 -19.74 -40.19
N MET A 14 -12.65 -19.24 -40.55
CA MET A 14 -12.92 -17.81 -40.59
C MET A 14 -12.42 -17.20 -39.28
N ILE A 15 -11.45 -16.29 -39.36
CA ILE A 15 -11.06 -15.41 -38.26
C ILE A 15 -12.29 -14.53 -37.99
N GLY A 16 -13.15 -15.04 -37.12
CA GLY A 16 -14.53 -14.61 -37.03
C GLY A 16 -15.21 -15.32 -35.89
N ASP A 17 -14.56 -15.29 -34.73
CA ASP A 17 -15.31 -15.11 -33.50
C ASP A 17 -14.48 -14.19 -32.61
N LYS A 18 -14.72 -12.87 -32.75
CA LYS A 18 -14.47 -11.96 -31.63
C LYS A 18 -15.46 -12.38 -30.56
N THR A 19 -15.14 -13.47 -29.87
CA THR A 19 -15.81 -13.85 -28.62
C THR A 19 -15.88 -12.58 -27.80
N ASP A 20 -17.08 -12.27 -27.32
CA ASP A 20 -17.45 -11.02 -26.65
C ASP A 20 -16.52 -10.77 -25.44
N ARG A 21 -15.32 -10.23 -25.68
CA ARG A 21 -14.26 -10.11 -24.67
C ARG A 21 -14.73 -9.07 -23.69
N LYS A 22 -15.09 -9.43 -22.47
CA LYS A 22 -15.63 -8.47 -21.50
C LYS A 22 -14.66 -7.33 -21.20
N ASP A 23 -15.23 -6.20 -20.81
CA ASP A 23 -14.45 -5.13 -20.18
C ASP A 23 -13.82 -5.66 -18.89
N VAL A 24 -12.68 -5.11 -18.48
CA VAL A 24 -11.93 -5.59 -17.31
C VAL A 24 -11.82 -4.50 -16.26
N VAL A 25 -12.07 -4.85 -15.01
CA VAL A 25 -11.61 -4.09 -13.84
C VAL A 25 -10.58 -4.93 -13.12
N ALA A 26 -9.34 -4.45 -13.08
CA ALA A 26 -8.26 -5.17 -12.43
C ALA A 26 -8.14 -4.77 -10.96
N VAL A 27 -8.04 -5.75 -10.06
CA VAL A 27 -7.91 -5.52 -8.61
C VAL A 27 -6.48 -5.83 -8.16
N VAL A 28 -5.86 -4.89 -7.45
CA VAL A 28 -4.55 -5.06 -6.81
C VAL A 28 -4.73 -5.07 -5.29
N LYS A 29 -4.25 -6.13 -4.64
CA LYS A 29 -4.28 -6.25 -3.18
C LYS A 29 -3.05 -5.62 -2.55
N LEU A 30 -3.27 -4.63 -1.70
CA LEU A 30 -2.27 -3.93 -0.89
C LEU A 30 -2.58 -4.22 0.58
N HIS A 31 -2.25 -5.44 1.02
CA HIS A 31 -2.59 -5.95 2.35
C HIS A 31 -1.34 -6.12 3.22
N GLY A 32 -1.40 -5.60 4.44
CA GLY A 32 -0.37 -5.74 5.47
C GLY A 32 0.51 -4.52 5.69
N VAL A 33 1.63 -4.70 6.39
CA VAL A 33 2.55 -3.61 6.75
C VAL A 33 3.42 -3.23 5.56
N ILE A 34 3.66 -1.93 5.39
CA ILE A 34 4.55 -1.41 4.37
C ILE A 34 6.00 -1.45 4.90
N ASN A 35 6.88 -2.29 4.33
CA ASN A 35 8.22 -2.52 4.86
C ASN A 35 9.29 -2.49 3.74
N PRO A 36 10.41 -1.75 3.87
CA PRO A 36 11.45 -1.70 2.83
C PRO A 36 12.18 -3.01 2.62
N GLN A 37 12.19 -3.91 3.60
CA GLN A 37 12.90 -5.18 3.47
C GLN A 37 12.07 -6.18 2.66
N PRO A 38 12.65 -6.80 1.62
CA PRO A 38 12.02 -7.94 0.97
C PRO A 38 11.98 -9.09 1.96
N THR A 39 10.79 -9.55 2.32
CA THR A 39 10.63 -10.76 3.11
C THR A 39 10.19 -11.90 2.18
N PRO A 40 11.08 -12.83 1.79
CA PRO A 40 10.76 -13.86 0.79
C PRO A 40 9.64 -14.81 1.23
N LEU A 41 9.32 -14.85 2.53
CA LEU A 41 8.39 -15.80 3.15
C LEU A 41 7.23 -15.14 3.91
N ALA A 42 7.28 -13.83 4.20
CA ALA A 42 6.13 -13.19 4.83
C ALA A 42 5.05 -12.91 3.79
N ARG A 43 3.88 -13.47 4.06
CA ARG A 43 2.64 -13.10 3.35
C ARG A 43 2.13 -11.80 3.97
N GLY A 44 1.66 -10.88 3.15
CA GLY A 44 1.09 -9.62 3.64
C GLY A 44 2.14 -8.58 4.05
N VAL A 45 3.19 -8.43 3.23
CA VAL A 45 4.09 -7.28 3.29
C VAL A 45 3.95 -6.49 2.00
N ILE A 46 3.90 -5.17 2.12
CA ILE A 46 3.78 -4.24 0.99
C ILE A 46 5.12 -3.55 0.78
N ASN A 47 5.71 -3.71 -0.41
CA ASN A 47 6.82 -2.92 -0.91
C ASN A 47 6.82 -2.94 -2.44
N LEU A 48 7.49 -1.97 -3.07
CA LEU A 48 7.45 -1.82 -4.52
C LEU A 48 7.88 -3.10 -5.25
N ALA A 49 8.97 -3.73 -4.81
CA ALA A 49 9.48 -4.95 -5.43
C ALA A 49 8.44 -6.10 -5.39
N ALA A 50 7.68 -6.21 -4.30
CA ALA A 50 6.65 -7.22 -4.12
C ALA A 50 5.40 -6.96 -4.97
N VAL A 51 4.99 -5.69 -5.13
CA VAL A 51 3.73 -5.33 -5.81
C VAL A 51 3.91 -4.96 -7.28
N GLU A 52 5.14 -4.67 -7.75
CA GLU A 52 5.42 -4.18 -9.11
C GLU A 52 4.82 -5.08 -10.21
N THR A 53 4.96 -6.40 -10.06
CA THR A 53 4.39 -7.32 -11.05
C THR A 53 2.86 -7.35 -11.01
N ALA A 54 2.24 -7.17 -9.85
CA ALA A 54 0.79 -7.08 -9.74
C ALA A 54 0.28 -5.78 -10.36
N LEU A 55 0.92 -4.65 -10.05
CA LEU A 55 0.61 -3.34 -10.62
C LEU A 55 0.72 -3.37 -12.15
N THR A 56 1.89 -3.74 -12.68
CA THR A 56 2.10 -3.78 -14.13
C THR A 56 1.07 -4.66 -14.84
N ARG A 57 0.73 -5.82 -14.30
CA ARG A 57 -0.30 -6.71 -14.85
C ARG A 57 -1.71 -6.11 -14.80
N ALA A 58 -2.06 -5.46 -13.70
CA ALA A 58 -3.38 -4.82 -13.56
C ALA A 58 -3.61 -3.75 -14.62
N PHE A 59 -2.56 -3.03 -15.02
CA PHE A 59 -2.63 -1.99 -16.05
C PHE A 59 -2.43 -2.49 -17.50
N ASP A 60 -2.22 -3.79 -17.71
CA ASP A 60 -1.85 -4.35 -19.03
C ASP A 60 -2.99 -5.11 -19.74
N HIS A 61 -4.24 -4.82 -19.37
CA HIS A 61 -5.41 -5.38 -20.04
C HIS A 61 -5.89 -4.50 -21.21
N ASP A 62 -6.19 -5.11 -22.36
CA ASP A 62 -6.64 -4.40 -23.58
C ASP A 62 -7.96 -3.61 -23.39
N ARG A 63 -8.89 -4.15 -22.58
CA ARG A 63 -10.21 -3.55 -22.29
C ARG A 63 -10.32 -3.06 -20.85
N LEU A 64 -9.22 -2.56 -20.28
CA LEU A 64 -9.20 -2.08 -18.91
C LEU A 64 -10.08 -0.83 -18.75
N LYS A 65 -11.04 -0.88 -17.82
CA LYS A 65 -11.94 0.24 -17.49
C LYS A 65 -11.55 0.96 -16.21
N ALA A 66 -11.00 0.24 -15.24
CA ALA A 66 -10.54 0.80 -13.98
C ALA A 66 -9.52 -0.15 -13.34
N VAL A 67 -8.69 0.41 -12.46
CA VAL A 67 -7.91 -0.37 -11.50
C VAL A 67 -8.44 -0.12 -10.09
N ALA A 68 -8.78 -1.18 -9.37
CA ALA A 68 -9.21 -1.12 -7.99
C ALA A 68 -8.05 -1.51 -7.05
N LEU A 69 -7.69 -0.63 -6.13
CA LEU A 69 -6.74 -0.90 -5.05
C LEU A 69 -7.53 -1.39 -3.84
N GLN A 70 -7.37 -2.65 -3.48
CA GLN A 70 -7.91 -3.21 -2.25
C GLN A 70 -6.89 -3.01 -1.12
N ILE A 71 -7.15 -2.10 -0.19
CA ILE A 71 -6.19 -1.65 0.82
C ILE A 71 -6.63 -2.14 2.20
N ASN A 72 -5.76 -2.90 2.86
CA ASN A 72 -5.89 -3.24 4.27
C ASN A 72 -4.51 -3.13 4.94
N SER A 73 -4.17 -1.94 5.43
CA SER A 73 -2.82 -1.62 5.90
C SER A 73 -2.80 -0.60 7.04
N PRO A 74 -2.02 -0.86 8.12
CA PRO A 74 -1.73 0.12 9.15
C PRO A 74 -0.67 1.15 8.72
N GLY A 75 -0.18 1.06 7.48
CA GLY A 75 0.92 1.86 6.98
C GLY A 75 2.28 1.21 7.22
N GLY A 76 3.30 2.03 7.43
CA GLY A 76 4.68 1.61 7.58
C GLY A 76 5.63 2.58 6.92
N ALA A 77 6.57 2.07 6.12
CA ALA A 77 7.69 2.85 5.62
C ALA A 77 7.26 3.95 4.63
N PRO A 78 7.65 5.21 4.87
CA PRO A 78 7.23 6.35 4.06
C PRO A 78 7.74 6.24 2.61
N THR A 79 9.02 5.91 2.43
CA THR A 79 9.62 5.78 1.09
C THR A 79 8.93 4.72 0.24
N GLN A 80 8.58 3.57 0.82
CA GLN A 80 7.87 2.52 0.07
C GLN A 80 6.45 2.96 -0.27
N SER A 81 5.77 3.69 0.63
CA SER A 81 4.45 4.27 0.37
C SER A 81 4.50 5.23 -0.83
N GLY A 82 5.47 6.15 -0.84
CA GLY A 82 5.72 7.08 -1.95
C GLY A 82 6.02 6.37 -3.27
N LEU A 83 6.99 5.47 -3.28
CA LEU A 83 7.40 4.71 -4.48
C LEU A 83 6.23 3.94 -5.12
N ILE A 84 5.38 3.30 -4.30
CA ILE A 84 4.21 2.58 -4.80
C ILE A 84 3.14 3.55 -5.32
N ALA A 85 2.86 4.64 -4.60
CA ALA A 85 1.89 5.64 -5.01
C ALA A 85 2.28 6.31 -6.33
N GLU A 86 3.54 6.73 -6.46
CA GLU A 86 4.12 7.25 -7.70
C GLU A 86 3.97 6.23 -8.84
N ARG A 87 4.28 4.96 -8.57
CA ARG A 87 4.17 3.91 -9.57
C ARG A 87 2.74 3.69 -10.05
N ILE A 88 1.78 3.68 -9.13
CA ILE A 88 0.34 3.61 -9.44
C ILE A 88 -0.03 4.78 -10.34
N ARG A 89 0.39 6.01 -10.00
CA ARG A 89 0.07 7.18 -10.81
C ARG A 89 0.69 7.17 -12.19
N GLN A 90 1.97 6.85 -12.30
CA GLN A 90 2.65 6.70 -13.59
C GLN A 90 1.92 5.72 -14.52
N LEU A 91 1.46 4.58 -13.99
CA LEU A 91 0.74 3.58 -14.77
C LEU A 91 -0.67 4.06 -15.17
N ALA A 92 -1.39 4.68 -14.24
CA ALA A 92 -2.72 5.22 -14.48
C ALA A 92 -2.70 6.35 -15.51
N ASP A 93 -1.76 7.28 -15.42
CA ASP A 93 -1.61 8.40 -16.35
C ASP A 93 -1.19 7.91 -17.74
N LYS A 94 -0.26 6.94 -17.80
CA LYS A 94 0.17 6.32 -19.06
C LYS A 94 -0.97 5.59 -19.77
N LYS A 95 -1.87 4.95 -19.03
CA LYS A 95 -2.99 4.17 -19.58
C LYS A 95 -4.27 5.00 -19.70
N ASN A 96 -4.33 6.18 -19.09
CA ASN A 96 -5.50 7.02 -18.96
C ASN A 96 -6.71 6.23 -18.41
N VAL A 97 -6.50 5.53 -17.28
CA VAL A 97 -7.50 4.68 -16.64
C VAL A 97 -7.73 5.15 -15.20
N PRO A 98 -8.99 5.27 -14.74
CA PRO A 98 -9.29 5.66 -13.38
C PRO A 98 -8.84 4.61 -12.37
N VAL A 99 -8.33 5.08 -11.23
CA VAL A 99 -7.97 4.25 -10.08
C VAL A 99 -8.95 4.48 -8.95
N LEU A 100 -9.49 3.39 -8.39
CA LEU A 100 -10.41 3.41 -7.26
C LEU A 100 -9.74 2.73 -6.06
N ALA A 101 -9.67 3.36 -4.91
CA ALA A 101 -9.19 2.74 -3.67
C ALA A 101 -10.36 2.28 -2.80
N PHE A 102 -10.19 1.13 -2.17
CA PHE A 102 -11.14 0.55 -1.22
C PHE A 102 -10.41 0.26 0.08
N ALA A 103 -10.70 1.05 1.12
CA ALA A 103 -10.27 0.76 2.47
C ALA A 103 -11.14 -0.37 3.04
N GLU A 104 -10.51 -1.50 3.36
CA GLU A 104 -11.13 -2.63 4.05
C GLU A 104 -11.23 -2.31 5.56
N ASP A 105 -10.60 -3.08 6.45
CA ASP A 105 -10.62 -2.76 7.88
C ASP A 105 -9.86 -1.46 8.19
N LEU A 106 -8.70 -1.27 7.54
CA LEU A 106 -7.77 -0.19 7.84
C LEU A 106 -7.06 0.35 6.59
N ALA A 107 -7.05 1.66 6.41
CA ALA A 107 -6.14 2.36 5.51
C ALA A 107 -5.58 3.58 6.23
N ALA A 108 -4.58 3.34 7.09
CA ALA A 108 -3.99 4.33 8.00
C ALA A 108 -2.53 4.62 7.64
N SER A 109 -2.07 5.84 7.91
CA SER A 109 -0.69 6.30 7.69
C SER A 109 -0.25 6.01 6.25
N GLY A 110 0.85 5.28 6.03
CA GLY A 110 1.26 4.84 4.69
C GLY A 110 0.16 4.12 3.90
N GLY A 111 -0.79 3.43 4.54
CA GLY A 111 -1.96 2.85 3.87
C GLY A 111 -2.90 3.92 3.29
N TYR A 112 -3.10 5.02 4.02
CA TYR A 112 -3.85 6.18 3.51
C TYR A 112 -3.06 6.94 2.43
N TRP A 113 -1.73 6.98 2.54
CA TRP A 113 -0.86 7.50 1.47
C TRP A 113 -1.10 6.75 0.15
N LEU A 114 -1.19 5.42 0.19
CA LEU A 114 -1.51 4.59 -0.97
C LEU A 114 -2.94 4.83 -1.47
N ALA A 115 -3.90 5.01 -0.56
CA ALA A 115 -5.29 5.32 -0.94
C ALA A 115 -5.38 6.64 -1.72
N CYS A 116 -4.59 7.65 -1.34
CA CYS A 116 -4.54 8.94 -2.04
C CYS A 116 -3.97 8.84 -3.48
N ALA A 117 -3.31 7.74 -3.85
CA ALA A 117 -2.94 7.50 -5.24
C ALA A 117 -4.16 7.25 -6.16
N ALA A 118 -5.30 6.87 -5.59
CA ALA A 118 -6.54 6.71 -6.35
C ALA A 118 -7.19 8.05 -6.71
N ASP A 119 -8.08 8.01 -7.69
CA ASP A 119 -8.90 9.14 -8.11
C ASP A 119 -10.18 9.24 -7.26
N GLU A 120 -10.67 8.10 -6.78
CA GLU A 120 -11.74 8.01 -5.78
C GLU A 120 -11.36 6.98 -4.69
N ILE A 121 -11.76 7.25 -3.44
CA ILE A 121 -11.52 6.41 -2.27
C ILE A 121 -12.87 6.05 -1.65
N PHE A 122 -13.08 4.75 -1.44
CA PHE A 122 -14.25 4.20 -0.79
C PHE A 122 -13.85 3.49 0.50
N ALA A 123 -14.75 3.48 1.47
CA ALA A 123 -14.55 2.78 2.73
C ALA A 123 -15.86 2.17 3.24
N HIS A 124 -15.80 1.13 4.07
CA HIS A 124 -16.94 0.74 4.87
C HIS A 124 -17.18 1.78 5.98
N ARG A 125 -18.42 1.86 6.50
CA ARG A 125 -18.78 2.80 7.58
C ARG A 125 -17.89 2.66 8.82
N THR A 126 -17.40 1.45 9.06
CA THR A 126 -16.56 1.09 10.21
C THR A 126 -15.08 0.96 9.89
N SER A 127 -14.67 1.13 8.63
CA SER A 127 -13.25 1.17 8.27
C SER A 127 -12.57 2.31 9.00
N LEU A 128 -11.31 2.11 9.39
CA LEU A 128 -10.47 3.17 9.93
C LEU A 128 -9.58 3.74 8.83
N VAL A 129 -9.61 5.05 8.64
CA VAL A 129 -8.78 5.76 7.66
C VAL A 129 -8.13 6.99 8.28
N GLY A 130 -7.11 7.54 7.61
CA GLY A 130 -6.36 8.69 8.07
C GLY A 130 -5.04 8.28 8.71
N SER A 131 -4.82 8.63 9.98
CA SER A 131 -3.52 8.53 10.67
C SER A 131 -2.43 9.29 9.90
N ILE A 132 -2.76 10.50 9.44
CA ILE A 132 -1.85 11.35 8.68
C ILE A 132 -0.85 11.97 9.65
N GLY A 133 0.33 11.38 9.71
CA GLY A 133 1.36 11.76 10.68
C GLY A 133 2.61 10.88 10.54
N VAL A 134 3.65 11.26 11.27
CA VAL A 134 4.96 10.59 11.26
C VAL A 134 5.34 10.22 12.67
N ILE A 135 5.81 8.98 12.83
CA ILE A 135 6.27 8.47 14.10
C ILE A 135 7.54 7.65 13.93
N SER A 136 8.37 7.67 14.95
CA SER A 136 9.40 6.66 15.21
C SER A 136 9.39 6.34 16.69
N GLY A 137 9.85 5.14 17.05
CA GLY A 137 9.83 4.68 18.43
C GLY A 137 10.87 3.58 18.66
N GLY A 138 11.26 3.43 19.92
CA GLY A 138 12.24 2.44 20.37
C GLY A 138 12.35 2.46 21.89
N PHE A 139 13.28 1.66 22.41
CA PHE A 139 13.55 1.56 23.85
C PHE A 139 14.96 2.06 24.15
N GLY A 140 15.12 2.73 25.30
CA GLY A 140 16.42 2.99 25.91
C GLY A 140 16.77 1.88 26.91
N PHE A 141 18.03 1.44 26.90
CA PHE A 141 18.53 0.32 27.71
C PHE A 141 19.62 0.72 28.71
N THR A 142 19.94 2.01 28.85
CA THR A 142 20.99 2.51 29.76
C THR A 142 20.82 1.97 31.19
N GLY A 143 19.64 2.14 31.78
CA GLY A 143 19.37 1.65 33.14
C GLY A 143 19.40 0.11 33.27
N LEU A 144 19.18 -0.62 32.17
CA LEU A 144 19.32 -2.07 32.16
C LEU A 144 20.80 -2.47 32.18
N LEU A 145 21.63 -1.82 31.35
CA LEU A 145 23.07 -2.06 31.32
C LEU A 145 23.72 -1.76 32.67
N ASP A 146 23.37 -0.63 33.28
CA ASP A 146 23.88 -0.22 34.60
C ASP A 146 23.52 -1.25 35.67
N ARG A 147 22.27 -1.76 35.66
CA ARG A 147 21.80 -2.76 36.63
C ARG A 147 22.55 -4.08 36.53
N PHE A 148 22.96 -4.49 35.33
CA PHE A 148 23.64 -5.77 35.08
C PHE A 148 25.15 -5.64 34.94
N GLY A 149 25.72 -4.44 35.16
CA GLY A 149 27.17 -4.20 35.06
C GLY A 149 27.71 -4.38 33.64
N VAL A 150 26.89 -4.16 32.62
CA VAL A 150 27.31 -4.29 31.22
C VAL A 150 27.87 -2.94 30.74
N GLU A 151 29.14 -2.92 30.37
CA GLU A 151 29.80 -1.72 29.83
C GLU A 151 29.58 -1.61 28.32
N ARG A 152 29.08 -0.46 27.87
CA ARG A 152 29.00 -0.14 26.45
C ARG A 152 30.27 0.53 25.95
N ARG A 153 30.98 -0.12 25.02
CA ARG A 153 32.17 0.44 24.35
C ARG A 153 31.84 0.85 22.91
N LEU A 154 31.75 2.16 22.66
CA LEU A 154 31.41 2.71 21.35
C LEU A 154 32.54 3.59 20.82
N TYR A 155 32.99 3.30 19.59
CA TYR A 155 33.98 4.10 18.86
C TYR A 155 33.40 4.47 17.50
N THR A 156 33.35 5.76 17.16
CA THR A 156 32.72 6.25 15.92
C THR A 156 33.57 7.28 15.20
N ALA A 157 33.48 7.31 13.88
CA ALA A 157 33.92 8.42 13.04
C ALA A 157 32.71 9.22 12.52
N GLY A 158 32.80 10.55 12.59
CA GLY A 158 31.71 11.47 12.25
C GLY A 158 30.89 11.88 13.49
N LYS A 159 30.66 13.20 13.64
CA LYS A 159 30.09 13.82 14.85
C LYS A 159 28.74 13.20 15.30
N ASN A 160 27.90 12.85 14.34
CA ASN A 160 26.52 12.41 14.58
C ASN A 160 26.30 10.92 14.25
N LYS A 161 27.38 10.11 14.18
CA LYS A 161 27.26 8.70 13.71
C LYS A 161 26.61 7.76 14.73
N SER A 162 26.47 8.21 15.98
CA SER A 162 25.87 7.49 17.10
C SER A 162 24.57 8.10 17.61
N ARG A 163 23.91 8.94 16.79
CA ARG A 163 22.63 9.55 17.16
C ARG A 163 21.59 8.51 17.56
N LEU A 164 20.79 8.86 18.57
CA LEU A 164 19.65 8.06 19.03
C LEU A 164 20.02 6.62 19.36
N ASP A 165 21.28 6.37 19.75
CA ASP A 165 21.66 5.03 20.12
C ASP A 165 20.94 4.61 21.42
N PRO A 166 20.26 3.45 21.43
CA PRO A 166 19.41 3.03 22.55
C PRO A 166 20.19 2.60 23.80
N PHE A 167 21.51 2.46 23.70
CA PHE A 167 22.39 2.05 24.80
C PHE A 167 23.18 3.23 25.40
N SER A 168 22.94 4.46 24.94
CA SER A 168 23.47 5.69 25.52
C SER A 168 22.36 6.58 26.06
N PRO A 169 22.68 7.51 26.99
CA PRO A 169 21.74 8.55 27.38
C PRO A 169 21.26 9.35 26.17
N GLU A 170 19.94 9.62 26.12
CA GLU A 170 19.35 10.42 25.06
C GLU A 170 19.86 11.86 25.12
N LYS A 171 20.19 12.42 23.96
CA LYS A 171 20.70 13.78 23.83
C LYS A 171 19.61 14.71 23.31
N PRO A 172 19.35 15.87 23.94
CA PRO A 172 18.36 16.82 23.46
C PRO A 172 18.57 17.27 22.01
N GLU A 173 19.83 17.43 21.58
CA GLU A 173 20.20 17.81 20.21
C GLU A 173 19.82 16.75 19.16
N ASP A 174 19.79 15.46 19.54
CA ASP A 174 19.40 14.37 18.65
C ASP A 174 17.88 14.30 18.53
N VAL A 175 17.16 14.54 19.63
CA VAL A 175 15.69 14.64 19.66
C VAL A 175 15.21 15.83 18.82
N GLU A 176 15.85 17.00 18.96
CA GLU A 176 15.53 18.18 18.15
C GLU A 176 15.78 17.92 16.65
N TRP A 177 16.89 17.28 16.31
CA TRP A 177 17.17 16.87 14.94
C TRP A 177 16.12 15.90 14.39
N LEU A 178 15.73 14.90 15.18
CA LEU A 178 14.70 13.93 14.80
C LEU A 178 13.34 14.60 14.61
N GLY A 179 12.96 15.53 15.50
CA GLY A 179 11.73 16.31 15.37
C GLY A 179 11.69 17.12 14.07
N LYS A 180 12.81 17.76 13.70
CA LYS A 180 12.92 18.47 12.40
C LYS A 180 12.73 17.52 11.22
N LEU A 181 13.33 16.33 11.26
CA LEU A 181 13.16 15.32 10.21
C LEU A 181 11.71 14.82 10.11
N HIS A 182 11.06 14.58 11.25
CA HIS A 182 9.65 14.19 11.29
C HIS A 182 8.75 15.28 10.71
N ASN A 183 8.98 16.55 11.05
CA ASN A 183 8.19 17.66 10.51
C ASN A 183 8.32 17.76 9.00
N GLN A 184 9.53 17.64 8.46
CA GLN A 184 9.75 17.63 7.01
C GLN A 184 8.98 16.51 6.31
N LEU A 185 9.02 15.29 6.88
CA LEU A 185 8.28 14.17 6.31
C LEU A 185 6.76 14.33 6.47
N HIS A 186 6.32 14.92 7.58
CA HIS A 186 4.91 15.18 7.84
C HIS A 186 4.36 16.20 6.84
N GLU A 187 5.08 17.30 6.58
CA GLU A 187 4.73 18.28 5.56
C GLU A 187 4.58 17.64 4.18
N MET A 188 5.52 16.75 3.78
CA MET A 188 5.38 16.00 2.53
C MET A 188 4.10 15.14 2.48
N PHE A 189 3.68 14.56 3.60
CA PHE A 189 2.44 13.80 3.66
C PHE A 189 1.21 14.72 3.55
N VAL A 190 1.22 15.83 4.28
CA VAL A 190 0.17 16.85 4.23
C VAL A 190 -0.01 17.34 2.78
N ASP A 191 1.09 17.66 2.11
CA ASP A 191 1.09 18.13 0.72
C ASP A 191 0.51 17.08 -0.22
N TRP A 192 0.94 15.82 -0.09
CA TRP A 192 0.39 14.71 -0.87
C TRP A 192 -1.12 14.55 -0.69
N VAL A 193 -1.62 14.59 0.55
CA VAL A 193 -3.06 14.48 0.83
C VAL A 193 -3.82 15.68 0.28
N ARG A 194 -3.30 16.91 0.45
CA ARG A 194 -3.92 18.13 -0.09
C ARG A 194 -3.97 18.12 -1.60
N GLU A 195 -2.88 17.71 -2.27
CA GLU A 195 -2.82 17.58 -3.73
C GLU A 195 -3.88 16.61 -4.25
N ARG A 196 -4.02 15.46 -3.60
CA ARG A 196 -4.88 14.37 -4.10
C ARG A 196 -6.35 14.50 -3.71
N ARG A 197 -6.64 15.07 -2.54
CA ARG A 197 -8.02 15.26 -2.08
C ARG A 197 -8.59 16.62 -2.50
N GLY A 198 -7.76 17.66 -2.57
CA GLY A 198 -8.14 19.01 -3.00
C GLY A 198 -9.31 19.58 -2.19
N ASP A 199 -10.24 20.24 -2.89
CA ASP A 199 -11.42 20.90 -2.32
C ASP A 199 -12.40 19.95 -1.60
N ARG A 200 -12.18 18.63 -1.69
CA ARG A 200 -12.97 17.66 -0.93
C ARG A 200 -12.71 17.75 0.56
N LEU A 201 -11.48 18.10 0.96
CA LEU A 201 -11.11 18.20 2.38
C LEU A 201 -11.87 19.34 3.04
N THR A 202 -12.49 19.04 4.17
CA THR A 202 -13.17 20.07 4.98
C THR A 202 -12.23 20.63 6.04
N SER A 203 -12.58 21.80 6.57
CA SER A 203 -11.91 22.43 7.71
C SER A 203 -12.64 22.21 9.04
N GLU A 204 -13.52 21.21 9.12
CA GLU A 204 -14.28 20.90 10.35
C GLU A 204 -13.38 20.44 11.49
N GLU A 205 -12.31 19.72 11.17
CA GLU A 205 -11.31 19.20 12.12
C GLU A 205 -9.90 19.33 11.55
N ASP A 206 -8.90 19.33 12.43
CA ASP A 206 -7.50 19.22 12.00
C ASP A 206 -7.22 17.77 11.57
N LEU A 207 -7.06 17.56 10.26
CA LEU A 207 -6.88 16.24 9.65
C LEU A 207 -5.44 15.73 9.72
N PHE A 208 -4.49 16.56 10.14
CA PHE A 208 -3.05 16.29 10.04
C PHE A 208 -2.41 16.07 11.42
N THR A 209 -3.16 15.50 12.36
CA THR A 209 -2.74 15.25 13.75
C THR A 209 -2.20 13.85 13.98
N GLY A 210 -2.42 12.92 13.05
CA GLY A 210 -2.19 11.49 13.23
C GLY A 210 -3.41 10.71 13.75
N ASP A 211 -4.56 11.35 13.92
CA ASP A 211 -5.80 10.67 14.33
C ASP A 211 -6.38 9.78 13.22
N VAL A 212 -7.25 8.84 13.62
CA VAL A 212 -8.02 7.99 12.71
C VAL A 212 -9.50 8.32 12.79
N TRP A 213 -10.18 8.15 11.65
CA TRP A 213 -11.61 8.36 11.55
C TRP A 213 -12.31 7.12 10.99
N LEU A 214 -13.49 6.81 11.54
CA LEU A 214 -14.39 5.83 10.96
C LEU A 214 -14.85 6.31 9.58
N GLY A 215 -15.02 5.41 8.62
CA GLY A 215 -15.37 5.73 7.23
C GLY A 215 -16.56 6.69 7.12
N ALA A 216 -17.60 6.52 7.95
CA ALA A 216 -18.76 7.41 7.95
C ALA A 216 -18.43 8.88 8.33
N LYS A 217 -17.44 9.09 9.21
CA LYS A 217 -16.95 10.43 9.56
C LYS A 217 -15.93 10.91 8.53
N ALA A 218 -15.04 10.02 8.09
CA ALA A 218 -14.04 10.30 7.06
C ALA A 218 -14.66 10.81 5.75
N GLN A 219 -15.85 10.31 5.36
CA GLN A 219 -16.57 10.81 4.19
C GLN A 219 -16.97 12.28 4.36
N ARG A 220 -17.50 12.65 5.54
CA ARG A 220 -17.88 14.05 5.83
C ARG A 220 -16.66 14.97 5.82
N LEU A 221 -15.53 14.48 6.33
CA LEU A 221 -14.27 15.23 6.37
C LEU A 221 -13.58 15.35 5.00
N GLY A 222 -14.04 14.61 3.98
CA GLY A 222 -13.44 14.58 2.65
C GLY A 222 -12.26 13.62 2.49
N LEU A 223 -11.97 12.81 3.52
CA LEU A 223 -10.88 11.83 3.49
C LEU A 223 -11.21 10.63 2.58
N VAL A 224 -12.50 10.35 2.37
CA VAL A 224 -12.99 9.36 1.39
C VAL A 224 -14.15 9.96 0.61
N ASP A 225 -14.40 9.47 -0.60
CA ASP A 225 -15.45 9.96 -1.50
C ASP A 225 -16.79 9.26 -1.26
N GLY A 226 -16.76 7.99 -0.87
CA GLY A 226 -17.95 7.19 -0.75
C GLY A 226 -17.89 6.12 0.33
N ILE A 227 -19.08 5.68 0.74
CA ILE A 227 -19.26 4.50 1.59
C ILE A 227 -19.68 3.33 0.72
N GLY A 228 -18.92 2.24 0.75
CA GLY A 228 -19.22 1.04 -0.01
C GLY A 228 -18.10 0.02 0.05
N SER A 229 -18.43 -1.24 -0.18
CA SER A 229 -17.44 -2.30 -0.36
C SER A 229 -16.95 -2.33 -1.80
N LEU A 230 -15.77 -2.92 -2.03
CA LEU A 230 -15.25 -3.19 -3.37
C LEU A 230 -16.28 -3.92 -4.24
N ARG A 231 -16.96 -4.93 -3.67
CA ARG A 231 -17.95 -5.72 -4.41
C ARG A 231 -19.14 -4.88 -4.83
N ASP A 232 -19.67 -4.07 -3.93
CA ASP A 232 -20.90 -3.31 -4.19
C ASP A 232 -20.65 -2.20 -5.22
N VAL A 233 -19.58 -1.41 -5.02
CA VAL A 233 -19.24 -0.28 -5.89
C VAL A 233 -18.86 -0.76 -7.29
N LEU A 234 -18.05 -1.82 -7.40
CA LEU A 234 -17.68 -2.35 -8.72
C LEU A 234 -18.87 -3.04 -9.41
N GLY A 235 -19.74 -3.72 -8.67
CA GLY A 235 -20.95 -4.35 -9.23
C GLY A 235 -21.96 -3.33 -9.76
N GLU A 236 -22.08 -2.17 -9.11
CA GLU A 236 -22.94 -1.08 -9.56
C GLU A 236 -22.34 -0.32 -10.76
N ARG A 237 -21.05 0.05 -10.69
CA ARG A 237 -20.40 0.90 -11.71
C ARG A 237 -19.95 0.13 -12.95
N TYR A 238 -19.65 -1.17 -12.81
CA TYR A 238 -19.12 -2.01 -13.89
C TYR A 238 -19.83 -3.38 -13.94
N PRO A 239 -21.17 -3.42 -14.09
CA PRO A 239 -21.96 -4.65 -13.97
C PRO A 239 -21.59 -5.74 -14.99
N ASP A 240 -21.13 -5.34 -16.18
CA ASP A 240 -20.76 -6.26 -17.26
C ASP A 240 -19.25 -6.57 -17.33
N ALA A 241 -18.45 -5.93 -16.48
CA ALA A 241 -17.01 -6.11 -16.49
C ALA A 241 -16.58 -7.39 -15.75
N GLU A 242 -15.55 -8.04 -16.28
CA GLU A 242 -14.83 -9.10 -15.60
C GLU A 242 -13.89 -8.49 -14.54
N ILE A 243 -14.06 -8.91 -13.29
CA ILE A 243 -13.18 -8.51 -12.19
C ILE A 243 -11.98 -9.46 -12.12
N VAL A 244 -10.79 -8.94 -12.40
CA VAL A 244 -9.55 -9.75 -12.46
C VAL A 244 -8.62 -9.36 -11.32
N PHE A 245 -8.29 -10.30 -10.44
CA PHE A 245 -7.31 -10.06 -9.38
C PHE A 245 -5.89 -10.24 -9.92
N ALA A 246 -5.11 -9.16 -9.90
CA ALA A 246 -3.70 -9.18 -10.28
C ALA A 246 -2.85 -9.63 -9.09
N GLU A 247 -2.37 -10.87 -9.13
CA GLU A 247 -1.44 -11.40 -8.12
C GLU A 247 0.03 -11.17 -8.54
N PRO A 248 0.94 -10.93 -7.57
CA PRO A 248 2.37 -11.01 -7.81
C PRO A 248 2.79 -12.40 -8.33
N LYS A 249 3.85 -12.46 -9.13
CA LYS A 249 4.43 -13.74 -9.53
C LYS A 249 4.94 -14.49 -8.30
N LYS A 250 4.40 -15.68 -8.05
CA LYS A 250 4.86 -16.55 -6.97
C LYS A 250 6.25 -17.10 -7.32
N PRO A 251 7.29 -16.91 -6.49
CA PRO A 251 8.59 -17.54 -6.71
C PRO A 251 8.41 -19.07 -6.69
N LEU A 252 9.07 -19.79 -7.61
CA LEU A 252 8.99 -21.25 -7.71
C LEU A 252 9.32 -21.96 -6.38
N LEU A 253 10.24 -21.41 -5.60
CA LEU A 253 10.65 -21.92 -4.28
C LEU A 253 9.58 -21.79 -3.18
N ALA A 254 8.65 -20.83 -3.29
CA ALA A 254 7.56 -20.66 -2.32
C ALA A 254 6.54 -21.82 -2.36
N ARG A 255 6.60 -22.68 -3.40
CA ARG A 255 5.75 -23.88 -3.54
C ARG A 255 6.28 -25.09 -2.75
N LEU A 256 7.51 -25.04 -2.24
CA LEU A 256 8.16 -26.20 -1.60
C LEU A 256 7.91 -26.30 -0.09
N GLY A 257 7.14 -25.40 0.53
CA GLY A 257 6.60 -25.58 1.89
C GLY A 257 7.65 -25.72 3.00
N ILE A 258 8.91 -25.32 2.76
CA ILE A 258 9.98 -25.41 3.76
C ILE A 258 9.73 -24.35 4.84
N GLY A 259 9.74 -24.81 6.09
CA GLY A 259 9.20 -24.13 7.28
C GLY A 259 9.64 -22.68 7.49
N ALA A 260 8.82 -21.94 8.25
CA ALA A 260 9.04 -20.53 8.56
C ALA A 260 10.39 -20.34 9.28
N PRO A 261 11.39 -19.67 8.69
CA PRO A 261 12.62 -19.32 9.37
C PRO A 261 12.33 -18.31 10.48
N ALA A 262 13.25 -18.18 11.45
CA ALA A 262 13.12 -17.24 12.57
C ALA A 262 12.74 -15.81 12.13
N ALA A 263 13.23 -15.36 10.96
CA ALA A 263 12.86 -14.08 10.37
C ALA A 263 11.34 -13.91 10.19
N ALA A 264 10.64 -14.94 9.69
CA ALA A 264 9.19 -14.89 9.48
C ALA A 264 8.40 -14.79 10.80
N LEU A 265 8.96 -15.29 11.91
CA LEU A 265 8.36 -15.11 13.24
C LEU A 265 8.51 -13.65 13.72
N LEU A 266 9.68 -13.03 13.53
CA LEU A 266 9.88 -11.62 13.87
C LEU A 266 8.93 -10.74 13.06
N ASP A 267 8.84 -10.95 11.74
CA ASP A 267 7.94 -10.18 10.87
C ASP A 267 6.47 -10.31 11.31
N ALA A 268 6.04 -11.49 11.75
CA ALA A 268 4.69 -11.72 12.25
C ALA A 268 4.42 -10.96 13.56
N VAL A 269 5.42 -10.87 14.44
CA VAL A 269 5.32 -10.09 15.69
C VAL A 269 5.26 -8.60 15.38
N GLU A 270 6.15 -8.09 14.51
CA GLU A 270 6.14 -6.69 14.10
C GLU A 270 4.81 -6.29 13.44
N SER A 271 4.30 -7.15 12.55
CA SER A 271 2.99 -6.97 11.95
C SER A 271 1.90 -6.88 13.01
N ARG A 272 1.83 -7.86 13.93
CA ARG A 272 0.84 -7.86 15.02
C ARG A 272 0.92 -6.59 15.88
N VAL A 273 2.12 -6.08 16.16
CA VAL A 273 2.30 -4.83 16.91
C VAL A 273 1.79 -3.62 16.10
N ALA A 274 1.99 -3.59 14.79
CA ALA A 274 1.48 -2.51 13.95
C ALA A 274 -0.07 -2.47 13.94
N TRP A 275 -0.71 -3.63 13.84
CA TRP A 275 -2.17 -3.75 13.85
C TRP A 275 -2.80 -3.48 15.22
N SER A 276 -2.17 -3.95 16.31
CA SER A 276 -2.74 -3.84 17.66
C SER A 276 -2.91 -2.40 18.14
N ARG A 277 -2.12 -1.47 17.58
CA ARG A 277 -2.25 -0.02 17.82
C ARG A 277 -3.60 0.54 17.40
N PHE A 278 -4.29 -0.13 16.47
CA PHE A 278 -5.62 0.22 15.99
C PHE A 278 -6.71 -0.71 16.54
N GLY A 279 -6.37 -1.58 17.49
CA GLY A 279 -7.30 -2.56 18.06
C GLY A 279 -7.61 -3.76 17.16
N LEU A 280 -6.72 -4.05 16.20
CA LEU A 280 -6.86 -5.15 15.22
C LEU A 280 -5.77 -6.22 15.39
#